data_AF-S3DD19-F1
#
_entry.id   AF-S3DD19-F1
#
_cell.length_a   1.000
_cell.length_b   1.000
_cell.length_c   1.000
_cell.angle_alpha   90.00
_cell.angle_beta   90.00
_cell.angle_gamma   90.00
#
_symmetry.space_group_name_H-M   'P 1'
#
loop_
_entity.id
_entity.type
_entity.pdbx_description
1 polymer ?
#
loop_
_entity_poly.entity_id
_entity_poly.type
_entity_poly.pdbx_seq_one_letter_code
_entity_poly.pdbx_strand_id
1 'polypeptide(L)' 'MFPIAIMYYYGTNLDNQFAVPGFWPKPEQTNRIPFEKDEIRSELERLRQRRLYLRDKRLKAEGKGAGDSSAGDS' A
#
# COMPACT_ATOMS: atom_id res chain seq x y z
N MET A 1 14.58 43.66 16.03
CA MET A 1 13.66 43.37 14.91
C MET A 1 12.64 42.33 15.38
N PHE A 2 11.36 42.70 15.42
CA PHE A 2 10.25 41.90 15.94
C PHE A 2 9.84 40.80 14.93
N PRO A 3 9.59 39.54 15.34
CA PRO A 3 9.28 38.42 14.43
C PRO A 3 8.00 38.64 13.58
N ILE A 4 7.10 39.52 14.04
CA ILE A 4 5.88 39.90 13.31
C ILE A 4 6.21 40.63 11.99
N ALA A 5 7.31 41.40 11.94
CA ALA A 5 7.70 42.11 10.72
C ALA A 5 8.20 41.14 9.62
N ILE A 6 8.88 40.06 10.01
CA ILE A 6 9.31 38.99 9.10
C ILE A 6 8.07 38.25 8.57
N MET A 7 7.10 37.99 9.44
CA MET A 7 5.83 37.37 9.06
C MET A 7 5.03 38.26 8.10
N TYR A 8 5.11 39.58 8.15
CA TYR A 8 4.43 40.44 7.17
C TYR A 8 5.12 40.44 5.80
N TYR A 9 6.46 40.37 5.79
CA TYR A 9 7.28 40.36 4.57
C TYR A 9 7.17 39.04 3.78
N TYR A 10 7.16 37.90 4.49
CA TYR A 10 7.04 36.57 3.87
C TYR A 10 5.63 35.98 3.92
N GLY A 11 4.76 36.45 4.83
CA GLY A 11 3.44 35.86 5.13
C GLY A 11 2.31 36.24 4.17
N THR A 12 2.51 37.24 3.32
CA THR A 12 1.47 37.78 2.42
C THR A 12 1.61 37.31 0.97
N ASN A 13 2.64 36.51 0.67
CA ASN A 13 2.96 36.06 -0.69
C ASN A 13 3.37 34.58 -0.74
N LEU A 14 2.81 33.75 0.16
CA LEU A 14 3.10 32.30 0.17
C LEU A 14 2.49 31.59 -1.04
N ASP A 15 1.27 31.95 -1.44
CA ASP A 15 0.60 31.27 -2.57
C ASP A 15 1.40 31.38 -3.86
N ASN A 16 2.02 32.52 -4.15
CA ASN A 16 2.78 32.71 -5.39
C ASN A 16 4.20 32.13 -5.32
N GLN A 17 4.79 32.04 -4.11
CA GLN A 17 6.15 31.50 -3.91
C GLN A 17 6.17 29.98 -3.70
N PHE A 18 5.08 29.39 -3.19
CA PHE A 18 5.00 27.96 -2.84
C PHE A 18 3.95 27.19 -3.66
N ALA A 19 3.18 27.83 -4.55
CA ALA A 19 2.40 27.10 -5.53
C ALA A 19 3.37 26.44 -6.53
N VAL A 20 3.48 25.12 -6.45
CA VAL A 20 4.19 24.31 -7.45
C VAL A 20 3.22 24.01 -8.58
N PRO A 21 3.39 24.60 -9.78
CA PRO A 21 2.52 24.29 -10.91
C PRO A 21 2.68 22.80 -11.26
N GLY A 22 1.59 22.05 -11.26
CA GLY A 22 1.63 20.60 -11.50
C GLY A 22 2.08 19.77 -10.30
N PHE A 23 1.91 20.26 -9.07
CA PHE A 23 2.14 19.49 -7.83
C PHE A 23 1.49 18.10 -7.87
N TRP A 24 0.25 18.03 -8.39
CA TRP A 24 -0.43 16.76 -8.58
C TRP A 24 -0.03 16.13 -9.91
N PRO A 25 0.30 14.83 -9.93
CA PRO A 25 0.55 14.11 -11.17
C PRO A 25 -0.68 14.22 -12.07
N LYS A 26 -0.45 14.39 -13.37
CA LYS A 26 -1.54 14.47 -14.34
C LYS A 26 -2.40 13.19 -14.26
N PRO A 27 -3.71 13.23 -14.56
CA PRO A 27 -4.56 12.04 -14.57
C PRO A 27 -4.08 10.91 -15.51
N GLU A 28 -3.19 11.22 -16.44
CA GLU A 28 -2.52 10.24 -17.33
C GLU A 28 -1.35 9.51 -16.63
N GLN A 29 -0.77 10.12 -15.60
CA GLN A 29 0.33 9.60 -14.81
C GLN A 29 -0.17 8.89 -13.53
N THR A 30 -1.47 8.89 -13.28
CA THR A 30 -2.05 8.11 -12.19
C THR A 30 -2.28 6.67 -12.64
N ASN A 31 -2.10 5.73 -11.72
CA ASN A 31 -2.44 4.34 -11.97
C ASN A 31 -3.95 4.26 -12.29
N ARG A 32 -4.29 3.89 -13.52
CA ARG A 32 -5.67 3.60 -13.90
C ARG A 32 -6.00 2.21 -13.39
N ILE A 33 -6.99 2.12 -12.49
CA ILE A 33 -7.55 0.84 -12.08
C ILE A 33 -8.10 0.18 -13.35
N PRO A 34 -7.87 -1.13 -13.60
CA PRO A 34 -8.43 -1.81 -14.75
C PRO A 34 -9.96 -1.64 -14.73
N PHE A 35 -10.50 -0.97 -15.75
CA PHE A 35 -11.93 -0.64 -15.88
C PHE A 35 -12.73 -1.79 -16.50
N GLU A 36 -12.05 -2.76 -17.13
CA GLU A 36 -12.69 -3.88 -17.78
C GLU A 36 -13.07 -4.96 -16.76
N LYS A 37 -14.36 -5.29 -16.70
CA LYS A 37 -14.91 -6.25 -15.72
C LYS A 37 -14.25 -7.63 -15.81
N ASP A 38 -13.81 -8.03 -17.00
CA ASP A 38 -13.20 -9.34 -17.24
C ASP A 38 -11.75 -9.40 -16.74
N GLU A 39 -11.00 -8.29 -16.86
CA GLU A 39 -9.66 -8.15 -16.27
C GLU A 39 -9.71 -8.21 -14.74
N ILE A 40 -10.70 -7.54 -14.14
CA ILE A 40 -10.92 -7.59 -12.68
C ILE A 40 -11.21 -9.03 -12.22
N ARG A 41 -12.05 -9.77 -12.95
CA ARG A 41 -12.40 -11.15 -12.59
C ARG A 41 -11.20 -12.09 -12.66
N SER A 42 -10.41 -12.00 -13.73
CA SER A 42 -9.24 -12.86 -13.91
C SER A 42 -8.15 -12.60 -12.84
N GLU A 43 -7.85 -11.34 -12.52
CA GLU A 43 -6.90 -11.04 -11.45
C GLU A 43 -7.44 -11.42 -10.06
N LEU A 44 -8.76 -11.29 -9.83
CA LEU A 44 -9.40 -11.73 -8.59
C LEU A 44 -9.30 -13.25 -8.41
N GLU A 45 -9.51 -14.03 -9.47
CA GLU A 45 -9.35 -15.49 -9.46
C GLU A 45 -7.91 -15.90 -9.18
N ARG A 46 -6.94 -15.26 -9.83
CA ARG A 46 -5.50 -15.45 -9.56
C ARG A 46 -5.14 -15.17 -8.10
N LEU A 47 -5.65 -14.07 -7.52
CA LEU A 47 -5.43 -13.72 -6.12
C LEU A 47 -6.07 -14.73 -5.15
N ARG A 48 -7.26 -15.25 -5.48
CA ARG A 48 -7.93 -16.31 -4.70
C ARG A 48 -7.12 -17.61 -4.70
N GLN A 49 -6.66 -18.04 -5.86
CA GLN A 49 -5.82 -19.24 -6.00
C GLN A 49 -4.53 -19.11 -5.17
N ARG A 50 -3.84 -17.97 -5.26
CA ARG A 50 -2.63 -17.70 -4.46
C ARG A 50 -2.92 -17.75 -2.97
N ARG A 51 -4.06 -17.21 -2.52
CA ARG A 51 -4.48 -17.24 -1.11
C ARG A 51 -4.72 -18.66 -0.60
N LEU A 52 -5.44 -19.48 -1.38
CA LEU A 52 -5.72 -20.88 -1.03
C LEU A 52 -4.43 -21.69 -0.94
N TYR A 53 -3.54 -21.56 -1.94
CA TYR A 53 -2.25 -22.23 -1.93
C TYR A 53 -1.40 -21.89 -0.68
N LEU A 54 -1.31 -20.61 -0.31
CA LEU A 54 -0.58 -20.19 0.88
C LEU A 54 -1.21 -20.71 2.18
N ARG A 55 -2.55 -20.75 2.24
CA ARG A 55 -3.29 -21.33 3.37
C ARG A 55 -2.96 -22.82 3.53
N ASP A 56 -3.04 -23.58 2.44
CA ASP A 56 -2.73 -25.01 2.45
C ASP A 56 -1.28 -25.27 2.85
N LYS A 57 -0.35 -24.45 2.37
CA LYS A 57 1.07 -24.53 2.76
C LYS A 57 1.26 -24.32 4.26
N ARG A 58 0.56 -23.35 4.88
CA ARG A 58 0.61 -23.10 6.32
C ARG A 58 0.04 -24.27 7.12
N LEU A 59 -1.14 -24.75 6.75
CA LEU A 59 -1.77 -25.90 7.42
C LEU A 59 -0.90 -27.17 7.35
N LYS A 60 -0.23 -27.42 6.22
CA LYS A 60 0.72 -28.54 6.07
C LYS A 60 1.98 -28.37 6.94
N ALA A 61 2.44 -27.13 7.14
CA ALA A 61 3.59 -26.86 8.00
C ALA A 61 3.22 -27.00 9.49
N GLU A 62 2.07 -26.48 9.89
CA GLU A 62 1.54 -26.58 11.26
C GLU A 62 1.22 -28.04 11.64
N GLY A 63 0.60 -28.81 10.73
CA GLY A 63 0.31 -30.23 10.93
C GLY A 63 1.55 -31.13 11.02
N LYS A 64 2.70 -30.69 10.50
CA LYS A 64 3.99 -31.40 10.66
C LYS A 64 4.74 -31.00 11.94
N GLY A 65 4.50 -29.81 12.49
CA GLY A 65 5.17 -29.33 13.70
C GLY A 65 4.53 -29.80 15.02
N ALA A 66 3.26 -30.22 15.02
CA ALA A 66 2.55 -30.67 16.22
C ALA A 66 2.78 -32.16 16.57
N GLY A 67 3.43 -32.93 15.70
CA GLY A 67 3.66 -34.37 15.89
C GLY A 67 5.05 -34.75 16.42
N ASP A 68 5.95 -33.78 16.61
CA ASP A 68 7.37 -34.05 16.92
C ASP A 68 7.82 -33.54 18.30
N SER A 69 6.90 -32.97 19.10
CA SER A 69 7.19 -32.40 20.43
C SER A 69 6.66 -33.22 21.60
N SER A 70 6.13 -34.43 21.37
CA SER A 70 5.59 -35.31 22.43
C SER A 70 6.34 -36.64 22.61
N ALA A 71 7.55 -36.80 22.05
CA ALA A 71 8.29 -38.08 22.06
C ALA A 71 9.66 -38.01 22.77
N GLY A 72 9.87 -37.06 23.69
CA GLY A 72 11.16 -36.88 24.35
C GLY A 72 11.05 -36.34 25.78
N ASP A 73 10.28 -37.03 26.64
CA ASP A 73 10.44 -36.92 28.10
C ASP A 73 9.97 -38.22 28.75
N SER A 74 10.89 -39.18 28.93
CA SER A 74 10.75 -40.39 29.75
C SER A 74 12.14 -40.89 30.15
#